data_AF-A0AAE3R7R8-F1
#
_entry.id   AF-A0AAE3R7R8-F1
#
_cell.length_a   1.000
_cell.length_b   1.000
_cell.length_c   1.000
_cell.angle_alpha   90.00
_cell.angle_beta   90.00
_cell.angle_gamma   90.00
#
_symmetry.space_group_name_H-M   'P 1'
#
loop_
_entity.id
_entity.type
_entity.pdbx_description
1 polymer ?
#
loop_
_entity_poly.entity_id
_entity_poly.type
_entity_poly.pdbx_seq_one_letter_code
_entity_poly.pdbx_strand_id
1 'polypeptide(L)'
;MNALDIHINLLIDYWKKQNIRIIPRTIAEIEDIEKTNKIVLPDDLKKLYSRVNGMDIRYSIDYDEQGFSFYPIEDIISSTMKFPGHILAEKKSLYVFADYLTASWWYGVEVKADNKYTIGIIPHRDEFKPITDSLSEFIELYIADSPQLYDV
;
A
#
# COMPACT_ATOMS: atom_id res chain seq x y z
N MET A 1 -10.57 -2.99 20.83
CA MET A 1 -10.17 -3.15 19.41
C MET A 1 -9.50 -1.85 19.00
N ASN A 2 -8.30 -1.89 18.40
CA ASN A 2 -7.60 -0.65 18.05
C ASN A 2 -8.18 -0.03 16.76
N ALA A 3 -7.93 1.25 16.50
CA ALA A 3 -8.52 1.96 15.35
C ALA A 3 -8.18 1.28 14.01
N LEU A 4 -6.95 0.77 13.87
CA LEU A 4 -6.51 0.07 12.67
C LEU A 4 -7.32 -1.21 12.41
N ASP A 5 -7.63 -2.01 13.44
CA ASP A 5 -8.47 -3.22 13.29
C ASP A 5 -9.86 -2.88 12.73
N ILE A 6 -10.44 -1.77 13.19
CA ILE A 6 -11.76 -1.31 12.74
C ILE A 6 -11.69 -0.95 11.26
N HIS A 7 -10.69 -0.14 10.86
CA HIS A 7 -10.56 0.27 9.46
C HIS A 7 -10.18 -0.88 8.52
N ILE A 8 -9.36 -1.84 8.96
CA ILE A 8 -9.10 -3.06 8.16
C ILE A 8 -10.40 -3.86 7.96
N ASN A 9 -11.27 -3.96 8.97
CA ASN A 9 -12.57 -4.62 8.80
C ASN A 9 -13.47 -3.87 7.82
N LEU A 10 -13.50 -2.53 7.89
CA LEU A 10 -14.25 -1.70 6.95
C LEU A 10 -13.71 -1.86 5.52
N LEU A 11 -12.39 -1.92 5.34
CA LEU A 11 -11.74 -2.17 4.06
C LEU A 11 -12.13 -3.53 3.49
N ILE A 12 -12.12 -4.58 4.32
CA ILE A 12 -12.56 -5.93 3.93
C ILE A 12 -14.00 -5.90 3.41
N ASP A 13 -14.90 -5.24 4.14
CA ASP A 13 -16.31 -5.16 3.76
C ASP A 13 -16.50 -4.32 2.49
N TYR A 14 -15.69 -3.26 2.33
CA TYR A 14 -15.66 -2.43 1.13
C TYR A 14 -15.26 -3.24 -0.11
N TRP A 15 -14.13 -3.94 -0.05
CA TRP A 15 -13.64 -4.79 -1.15
C TRP A 15 -14.58 -5.95 -1.49
N LYS A 16 -15.18 -6.59 -0.47
CA LYS A 16 -16.17 -7.66 -0.69
C LYS A 16 -17.39 -7.19 -1.46
N LYS A 17 -17.88 -5.97 -1.23
CA LYS A 17 -19.03 -5.40 -1.97
C LYS A 17 -18.74 -5.25 -3.47
N GLN A 18 -17.48 -5.05 -3.81
CA GLN A 18 -16.99 -4.92 -5.18
C GLN A 18 -16.54 -6.26 -5.80
N ASN A 19 -16.77 -7.38 -5.10
CA ASN A 19 -16.32 -8.72 -5.51
C ASN A 19 -14.80 -8.86 -5.62
N ILE A 20 -14.03 -8.01 -4.93
CA ILE A 20 -12.58 -8.14 -4.84
C ILE A 20 -12.26 -9.32 -3.92
N ARG A 21 -11.44 -10.25 -4.43
CA ARG A 21 -11.05 -11.44 -3.69
C ARG A 21 -10.00 -11.08 -2.64
N ILE A 22 -10.23 -11.56 -1.42
CA ILE A 22 -9.35 -11.31 -0.27
C ILE A 22 -8.63 -12.61 0.09
N ILE A 23 -7.29 -12.57 0.08
CA ILE A 23 -6.45 -13.75 0.36
C ILE A 23 -5.39 -13.35 1.38
N PRO A 24 -5.61 -13.52 2.70
CA PRO A 24 -4.62 -13.12 3.70
C PRO A 24 -3.32 -13.92 3.60
N ARG A 25 -2.24 -13.35 4.13
CA ARG A 25 -0.98 -14.06 4.41
C ARG A 25 -0.79 -14.30 5.90
N THR A 26 -0.03 -15.32 6.27
CA THR A 26 0.44 -15.48 7.64
C THR A 26 1.60 -14.51 7.90
N ILE A 27 1.85 -14.18 9.17
CA ILE A 27 3.01 -13.35 9.54
C ILE A 27 4.33 -14.00 9.11
N ALA A 28 4.43 -15.33 9.20
CA ALA A 28 5.61 -16.06 8.75
C ALA A 28 5.83 -15.92 7.23
N GLU A 29 4.78 -16.06 6.42
CA GLU A 29 4.87 -15.81 4.96
C GLU A 29 5.29 -14.37 4.66
N ILE A 30 4.71 -13.40 5.38
CA ILE A 30 5.05 -11.98 5.23
C ILE A 30 6.53 -11.75 5.50
N GLU A 31 7.05 -12.25 6.62
CA GLU A 31 8.47 -12.12 6.98
C GLU A 31 9.41 -12.80 5.98
N ASP A 32 8.99 -13.93 5.40
CA ASP A 32 9.78 -14.62 4.38
C ASP A 32 9.78 -13.88 3.04
N ILE A 33 8.67 -13.24 2.67
CA ILE A 33 8.58 -12.37 1.50
C ILE A 33 9.41 -11.10 1.71
N GLU A 34 9.37 -10.49 2.90
CA GLU A 34 10.23 -9.35 3.25
C GLU A 34 11.71 -9.66 3.06
N LYS A 35 12.17 -10.82 3.55
CA LYS A 35 13.56 -11.28 3.39
C LYS A 35 13.91 -11.50 1.91
N THR A 36 13.01 -12.16 1.17
CA THR A 36 13.21 -12.48 -0.26
C THR A 36 13.30 -11.22 -1.10
N ASN A 37 12.39 -10.27 -0.88
CA ASN A 37 12.29 -9.02 -1.62
C ASN A 37 13.22 -7.92 -1.07
N LYS A 38 13.91 -8.18 0.04
CA LYS A 38 14.79 -7.23 0.75
C LYS A 38 14.06 -5.93 1.11
N ILE A 39 12.81 -6.06 1.55
CA ILE A 39 11.98 -4.96 2.05
C ILE A 39 11.76 -5.10 3.55
N VAL A 40 11.46 -4.00 4.22
CA VAL A 40 11.10 -3.99 5.64
C VAL A 40 9.85 -3.12 5.79
N LEU A 41 8.72 -3.74 6.08
CA LEU A 41 7.44 -3.09 6.26
C LEU A 41 7.19 -2.77 7.75
N PRO A 42 6.48 -1.68 8.04
CA PRO A 42 5.97 -1.42 9.37
C PRO A 42 4.95 -2.48 9.83
N ASP A 43 4.84 -2.69 11.14
CA ASP A 43 3.92 -3.69 11.73
C ASP A 43 2.46 -3.49 11.31
N ASP A 44 2.03 -2.25 11.13
CA ASP A 44 0.67 -1.92 10.68
C ASP A 44 0.39 -2.47 9.27
N LEU A 45 1.36 -2.35 8.37
CA LEU A 45 1.28 -2.90 7.02
C LEU A 45 1.31 -4.42 7.07
N LYS A 46 2.18 -5.03 7.88
CA LYS A 46 2.18 -6.50 8.08
C LYS A 46 0.81 -6.99 8.55
N LYS A 47 0.18 -6.26 9.47
CA LYS A 47 -1.17 -6.55 9.97
C LYS A 47 -2.24 -6.42 8.88
N LEU A 48 -2.11 -5.45 7.97
CA LEU A 48 -2.98 -5.36 6.79
C LEU A 48 -2.81 -6.57 5.87
N TYR A 49 -1.57 -6.88 5.48
CA TYR A 49 -1.27 -8.01 4.59
C TYR A 49 -1.69 -9.35 5.21
N SER A 50 -1.64 -9.45 6.55
CA SER A 50 -2.10 -10.66 7.24
C SER A 50 -3.62 -10.85 7.25
N ARG A 51 -4.36 -9.86 6.77
CA ARG A 51 -5.83 -9.84 6.77
C ARG A 51 -6.39 -9.82 5.35
N VAL A 52 -5.72 -9.16 4.39
CA VAL A 52 -6.25 -9.02 3.03
C VAL A 52 -5.29 -9.27 1.88
N ASN A 53 -3.98 -9.13 2.09
CA ASN A 53 -2.92 -9.22 1.08
C ASN A 53 -3.13 -8.44 -0.24
N GLY A 54 -3.69 -7.23 -0.19
CA GLY A 54 -3.93 -6.44 -1.39
C GLY A 54 -4.93 -7.09 -2.36
N MET A 55 -4.78 -6.80 -3.65
CA MET A 55 -5.62 -7.27 -4.75
C MET A 55 -4.81 -8.18 -5.67
N ASP A 56 -5.16 -9.46 -5.73
CA ASP A 56 -4.42 -10.42 -6.55
C ASP A 56 -4.84 -10.31 -8.03
N ILE A 57 -3.99 -9.62 -8.81
CA ILE A 57 -4.13 -9.40 -10.26
C ILE A 57 -4.28 -10.68 -11.09
N ARG A 58 -3.92 -11.84 -10.53
CA ARG A 58 -4.02 -13.12 -11.26
C ARG A 58 -5.43 -13.70 -11.27
N TYR A 59 -6.34 -13.18 -10.44
CA TYR A 59 -7.65 -13.79 -10.21
C TYR A 59 -8.86 -12.84 -10.30
N SER A 60 -8.67 -11.51 -10.42
CA SER A 60 -9.77 -10.54 -10.52
C SER A 60 -9.41 -9.34 -11.39
N ILE A 61 -10.33 -8.37 -11.46
CA ILE A 61 -10.05 -7.01 -11.93
C ILE A 61 -8.89 -6.47 -11.09
N ASP A 62 -7.90 -5.85 -11.75
CA ASP A 62 -6.68 -5.37 -11.11
C ASP A 62 -6.89 -4.10 -10.25
N TYR A 63 -8.13 -3.63 -10.13
CA TYR A 63 -8.50 -2.38 -9.50
C TYR A 63 -9.92 -2.40 -8.94
N ASP A 64 -10.19 -1.51 -8.00
CA ASP A 64 -11.52 -1.23 -7.46
C ASP A 64 -12.35 -0.28 -8.36
N GLU A 65 -13.60 0.01 -7.99
CA GLU A 65 -14.48 0.93 -8.72
C GLU A 65 -13.94 2.36 -8.87
N GLN A 66 -12.97 2.76 -8.04
CA GLN A 66 -12.31 4.06 -8.05
C GLN A 66 -11.02 4.06 -8.88
N GLY A 67 -10.53 2.89 -9.29
CA GLY A 67 -9.31 2.72 -10.06
C GLY A 67 -8.06 2.46 -9.22
N PHE A 68 -8.20 2.19 -7.91
CA PHE A 68 -7.08 1.81 -7.06
C PHE A 68 -6.73 0.34 -7.22
N SER A 69 -5.44 0.06 -7.33
CA SER A 69 -4.86 -1.28 -7.25
C SER A 69 -3.93 -1.37 -6.04
N PHE A 70 -4.34 -2.11 -5.00
CA PHE A 70 -3.47 -2.39 -3.86
C PHE A 70 -2.61 -3.60 -4.18
N TYR A 71 -1.30 -3.43 -4.20
CA TYR A 71 -0.38 -4.52 -4.52
C TYR A 71 -0.38 -5.58 -3.43
N PRO A 72 -0.44 -6.87 -3.79
CA PRO A 72 -0.05 -7.96 -2.90
C PRO A 72 1.36 -7.75 -2.35
N ILE A 73 1.67 -8.30 -1.17
CA ILE A 73 3.00 -8.12 -0.58
C ILE A 73 4.13 -8.64 -1.49
N GLU A 74 3.82 -9.64 -2.31
CA GLU A 74 4.71 -10.20 -3.31
C GLU A 74 5.15 -9.18 -4.36
N ASP A 75 4.28 -8.21 -4.66
CA ASP A 75 4.45 -7.21 -5.72
C ASP A 75 4.89 -5.84 -5.17
N ILE A 76 5.06 -5.72 -3.85
CA ILE A 76 5.67 -4.52 -3.25
C ILE A 76 7.10 -4.39 -3.74
N ILE A 77 7.41 -3.22 -4.25
CA ILE A 77 8.70 -2.91 -4.86
C ILE A 77 9.28 -1.63 -4.30
N SER A 78 10.60 -1.60 -4.07
CA SER A 78 11.30 -0.38 -3.68
C SER A 78 11.25 0.68 -4.79
N SER A 79 11.22 1.96 -4.40
CA SER A 79 11.29 3.07 -5.34
C SER A 79 12.55 3.01 -6.21
N THR A 80 13.67 2.52 -5.68
CA THR A 80 14.92 2.31 -6.44
C THR A 80 14.75 1.35 -7.61
N MET A 81 13.96 0.29 -7.43
CA MET A 81 13.69 -0.67 -8.50
C MET A 81 12.56 -0.18 -9.44
N LYS A 82 11.54 0.49 -8.89
CA LYS A 82 10.40 1.00 -9.67
C LYS A 82 10.80 2.18 -10.57
N PHE A 83 11.67 3.07 -10.09
CA PHE A 83 12.06 4.32 -10.75
C PHE A 83 13.59 4.41 -10.90
N PRO A 84 14.24 3.52 -11.66
CA PRO A 84 15.70 3.54 -11.79
C PRO A 84 16.19 4.85 -12.41
N GLY A 85 17.17 5.49 -11.76
CA GLY A 85 17.77 6.76 -12.24
C GLY A 85 17.00 8.04 -11.86
N HIS A 86 16.00 7.93 -10.97
CA HIS A 86 15.20 9.07 -10.49
C HIS A 86 15.57 9.51 -9.08
N ILE A 87 15.15 10.72 -8.68
CA ILE A 87 15.42 11.27 -7.34
C ILE A 87 14.91 10.33 -6.24
N LEU A 88 13.74 9.73 -6.45
CA LEU A 88 13.16 8.77 -5.50
C LEU A 88 13.94 7.46 -5.40
N ALA A 89 14.84 7.15 -6.35
CA ALA A 89 15.68 5.96 -6.27
C ALA A 89 16.68 6.04 -5.10
N GLU A 90 16.96 7.24 -4.59
CA GLU A 90 17.81 7.45 -3.42
C GLU A 90 17.09 7.12 -2.10
N LYS A 91 15.75 7.10 -2.09
CA LYS A 91 14.93 6.74 -0.92
C LYS A 91 14.81 5.21 -0.79
N LYS A 92 15.88 4.58 -0.28
CA LYS A 92 15.98 3.11 -0.13
C LYS A 92 14.88 2.46 0.74
N SER A 93 14.19 3.25 1.56
CA SER A 93 13.13 2.82 2.46
C SER A 93 11.73 3.25 1.98
N LEU A 94 11.59 3.68 0.73
CA LEU A 94 10.30 3.96 0.10
C LEU A 94 9.84 2.74 -0.71
N TYR A 95 8.70 2.19 -0.35
CA TYR A 95 8.10 1.04 -1.01
C TYR A 95 6.74 1.41 -1.61
N VAL A 96 6.53 1.05 -2.88
CA VAL A 96 5.26 1.27 -3.57
C VAL A 96 4.32 0.11 -3.23
N PHE A 97 3.14 0.43 -2.71
CA PHE A 97 2.16 -0.57 -2.27
C PHE A 97 0.80 -0.42 -2.95
N ALA A 98 0.55 0.68 -3.65
CA ALA A 98 -0.66 0.85 -4.44
C ALA A 98 -0.43 1.74 -5.68
N ASP A 99 -1.37 1.63 -6.60
CA ASP A 99 -1.43 2.32 -7.90
C ASP A 99 -2.83 2.91 -8.08
N TYR A 100 -2.90 4.04 -8.79
CA TYR A 100 -4.16 4.60 -9.26
C TYR A 100 -4.20 4.68 -10.79
N LEU A 101 -5.32 4.24 -11.36
CA LEU A 101 -5.61 4.26 -12.80
C LEU A 101 -4.45 3.76 -13.67
N THR A 102 -3.84 2.63 -13.27
CA THR A 102 -2.76 1.96 -14.00
C THR A 102 -1.63 2.92 -14.38
N ALA A 103 -0.75 3.16 -13.42
CA ALA A 103 0.44 4.01 -13.56
C ALA A 103 0.15 5.49 -13.86
N SER A 104 -1.02 6.01 -13.45
CA SER A 104 -1.24 7.46 -13.44
C SER A 104 -0.50 8.14 -12.30
N TRP A 105 -0.59 7.57 -11.09
CA TRP A 105 0.30 7.82 -9.96
C TRP A 105 0.35 6.62 -9.02
N TRP A 106 1.28 6.65 -8.06
CA TRP A 106 1.46 5.57 -7.09
C TRP A 106 1.32 6.06 -5.66
N TYR A 107 1.12 5.12 -4.74
CA TYR A 107 1.20 5.39 -3.30
C TYR A 107 2.34 4.59 -2.71
N GLY A 108 3.14 5.29 -1.91
CA GLY A 108 4.32 4.75 -1.26
C GLY A 108 4.24 4.85 0.25
N VAL A 109 4.95 3.94 0.91
CA VAL A 109 5.27 4.04 2.33
C VAL A 109 6.77 4.30 2.48
N GLU A 110 7.14 5.43 3.07
CA GLU A 110 8.51 5.72 3.48
C GLU A 110 8.70 5.27 4.93
N VAL A 111 9.47 4.20 5.11
CA VAL A 111 9.76 3.59 6.40
C VAL A 111 10.89 4.36 7.10
N LYS A 112 10.65 4.74 8.35
CA LYS A 112 11.58 5.45 9.23
C LYS A 112 12.03 4.53 10.37
N ALA A 113 12.89 5.05 11.25
CA ALA A 113 13.31 4.31 12.44
C ALA A 113 12.12 4.00 13.39
N ASP A 114 12.30 3.00 14.23
CA ASP A 114 11.37 2.64 15.31
C ASP A 114 9.94 2.37 14.84
N ASN A 115 9.80 1.67 13.70
CA ASN A 115 8.51 1.28 13.12
C ASN A 115 7.61 2.47 12.70
N LYS A 116 8.17 3.69 12.64
CA LYS A 116 7.48 4.87 12.12
C LYS A 116 7.51 4.87 10.60
N TYR A 117 6.53 5.49 9.98
CA TYR A 117 6.45 5.60 8.54
C TYR A 117 5.61 6.81 8.12
N THR A 118 5.68 7.13 6.84
CA THR A 118 4.79 8.09 6.17
C THR A 118 4.22 7.43 4.94
N ILE A 119 2.91 7.55 4.74
CA ILE A 119 2.23 7.19 3.49
C ILE A 119 2.05 8.47 2.67
N GLY A 120 2.33 8.39 1.38
CA GLY A 120 2.24 9.55 0.49
C GLY A 120 1.99 9.17 -0.96
N ILE A 121 1.65 10.19 -1.76
CA ILE A 121 1.46 10.08 -3.21
C ILE A 121 2.82 10.23 -3.89
N ILE A 122 2.99 9.48 -4.97
CA ILE A 122 4.07 9.60 -5.93
C ILE A 122 3.41 10.00 -7.26
N PRO A 123 3.08 11.30 -7.44
CA PRO A 123 2.37 11.78 -8.62
C PRO A 123 3.20 11.64 -9.90
N HIS A 124 4.51 11.68 -9.73
CA HIS A 124 5.51 11.43 -10.76
C HIS A 124 6.75 10.83 -10.08
N ARG A 125 7.58 10.18 -10.89
CA ARG A 125 8.79 9.45 -10.45
C ARG A 125 9.84 10.24 -9.66
N ASP A 126 9.68 11.56 -9.51
CA ASP A 126 10.64 12.45 -8.86
C ASP A 126 10.09 13.14 -7.58
N GLU A 127 8.82 12.91 -7.20
CA GLU A 127 8.22 13.53 -6.01
C GLU A 127 7.52 12.50 -5.12
N PHE A 128 7.69 12.64 -3.81
CA PHE A 128 6.92 11.94 -2.79
C PHE A 128 6.24 12.97 -1.89
N LYS A 129 4.92 13.06 -1.97
CA LYS A 129 4.09 14.01 -1.22
C LYS A 129 3.41 13.30 -0.05
N PRO A 130 3.83 13.55 1.21
CA PRO A 130 3.21 12.97 2.40
C PRO A 130 1.70 13.24 2.47
N ILE A 131 0.92 12.23 2.84
CA ILE A 131 -0.51 12.36 3.15
C ILE A 131 -0.73 12.18 4.66
N THR A 132 -0.22 11.09 5.21
CA THR A 132 -0.45 10.69 6.61
C THR A 132 0.71 9.84 7.15
N ASP A 133 0.85 9.78 8.46
CA ASP A 133 1.75 8.86 9.17
C ASP A 133 0.99 7.64 9.77
N SER A 134 -0.23 7.36 9.30
CA SER A 134 -1.13 6.34 9.84
C SER A 134 -1.84 5.55 8.74
N LEU A 135 -1.66 4.23 8.73
CA LEU A 135 -2.39 3.33 7.83
C LEU A 135 -3.90 3.38 8.09
N SER A 136 -4.30 3.54 9.35
CA SER A 136 -5.70 3.66 9.74
C SER A 136 -6.35 4.88 9.08
N GLU A 137 -5.66 6.01 9.08
CA GLU A 137 -6.13 7.25 8.44
C GLU A 137 -6.11 7.11 6.91
N PHE A 138 -5.08 6.49 6.34
CA PHE A 138 -5.04 6.24 4.90
C PHE A 138 -6.22 5.38 4.41
N ILE A 139 -6.56 4.31 5.14
CA ILE A 139 -7.72 3.47 4.82
C ILE A 139 -9.03 4.27 4.93
N GLU A 140 -9.17 5.12 5.94
CA GLU A 140 -10.32 6.01 6.08
C GLU A 140 -10.46 6.95 4.88
N LEU A 141 -9.37 7.61 4.48
CA LEU A 141 -9.33 8.48 3.30
C LEU A 141 -9.70 7.73 2.02
N TYR A 142 -9.22 6.48 1.88
CA TYR A 142 -9.47 5.64 0.71
C TYR A 142 -10.94 5.21 0.61
N ILE A 143 -11.51 4.70 1.70
CA ILE A 143 -12.93 4.30 1.72
C ILE A 143 -13.84 5.52 1.53
N ALA A 144 -13.43 6.69 2.02
CA ALA A 144 -14.18 7.94 1.88
C ALA A 144 -14.00 8.62 0.51
N ASP A 145 -13.20 8.06 -0.39
CA ASP A 145 -12.86 8.67 -1.69
C ASP A 145 -12.37 10.12 -1.54
N SER A 146 -11.49 10.34 -0.56
CA SER A 146 -11.09 11.69 -0.15
C SER A 146 -10.28 12.40 -1.23
N PRO A 147 -10.58 13.68 -1.54
CA PRO A 147 -9.81 14.50 -2.48
C PRO A 147 -8.31 14.59 -2.17
N GLN A 148 -7.93 14.39 -0.90
CA GLN A 148 -6.53 14.39 -0.49
C GLN A 148 -5.70 13.29 -1.16
N LEU A 149 -6.33 12.19 -1.59
CA LEU A 149 -5.67 11.12 -2.32
C LEU A 149 -5.33 11.49 -3.76
N TYR A 150 -5.85 12.62 -4.24
CA TYR A 150 -5.75 13.08 -5.63
C TYR A 150 -5.04 14.42 -5.77
N ASP A 151 -4.53 14.97 -4.67
CA ASP A 151 -3.82 16.24 -4.64
C ASP A 151 -2.39 16.06 -5.18
N VAL A 152 -2.29 15.82 -6.49
CA VAL A 152 -1.07 15.58 -7.27
C VAL A 152 -0.40 16.84 -7.79
#